data_AF-A0A7D6V7S7-F1
#
_entry.id   AF-A0A7D6V7S7-F1
#
_cell.length_a   1.000
_cell.length_b   1.000
_cell.length_c   1.000
_cell.angle_alpha   90.00
_cell.angle_beta   90.00
_cell.angle_gamma   90.00
#
_symmetry.space_group_name_H-M   'P 1'
#
loop_
_entity.id
_entity.type
_entity.pdbx_description
1 polymer ?
#
loop_
_entity_poly.entity_id
_entity_poly.type
_entity_poly.pdbx_seq_one_letter_code
_entity_poly.pdbx_strand_id
1 'polypeptide(L)'
;MARPRRPLLSRDRIIAAALELIDAEGLTAVSTRRLATVLGVQGPSLYNHVGTKDELIDAVVDTVLSKVDTAMFDALGPGNRDWRTALDRWAHAYRDVITAHPNVVPALASGPGRRPHALRMADAVYGGLLAAGWPRPQATSVAILMRYFITGSALGSFAAGFPADTTVYAADYPHLNQAHLLADRESAIARTAFDTGLTALLDGLEARYAAATARP
;
A
#
# COMPACT_ATOMS: atom_id res chain seq x y z
N MET A 1 40.29 12.33 20.30
CA MET A 1 39.44 12.40 19.09
C MET A 1 38.01 12.65 19.53
N ALA A 2 37.36 13.69 19.01
CA ALA A 2 35.94 13.94 19.27
C ALA A 2 35.11 12.80 18.67
N ARG A 3 34.34 12.11 19.52
CA ARG A 3 33.37 11.09 19.09
C ARG A 3 32.29 11.79 18.23
N PRO A 4 31.93 11.28 17.03
CA PRO A 4 30.87 11.89 16.23
C PRO A 4 29.59 12.03 17.06
N ARG A 5 28.98 13.21 17.05
CA ARG A 5 27.77 13.54 17.85
C ARG A 5 26.50 12.82 17.36
N ARG A 6 26.54 12.16 16.19
CA ARG A 6 25.52 11.21 15.72
C ARG A 6 26.11 9.80 15.68
N PRO A 7 25.43 8.77 16.21
CA PRO A 7 25.83 7.39 15.98
C PRO A 7 25.92 7.16 14.47
N LEU A 8 26.99 6.51 14.01
CA LEU A 8 27.16 6.16 12.59
C LEU A 8 26.03 5.24 12.09
N LEU A 9 25.32 4.56 13.00
CA LEU A 9 24.27 3.61 12.69
C LEU A 9 23.06 3.86 13.61
N SER A 10 21.87 3.93 13.04
CA SER A 10 20.61 4.01 13.76
C SER A 10 19.57 3.09 13.10
N ARG A 11 18.53 2.71 13.84
CA ARG A 11 17.42 1.91 13.30
C ARG A 11 16.80 2.58 12.06
N ASP A 12 16.54 3.88 12.14
CA ASP A 12 15.94 4.64 11.04
C ASP A 12 16.84 4.66 9.80
N ARG A 13 18.17 4.80 9.98
CA ARG A 13 19.12 4.76 8.87
C ARG A 13 19.16 3.38 8.21
N ILE A 14 19.05 2.31 9.00
CA ILE A 14 19.00 0.93 8.47
C ILE A 14 17.71 0.71 7.68
N ILE A 15 16.57 1.16 8.21
CA ILE A 15 15.26 1.06 7.53
C ILE A 15 15.28 1.84 6.22
N ALA A 16 15.82 3.07 6.20
CA ALA A 16 15.92 3.87 4.99
C ALA A 16 16.78 3.17 3.91
N ALA A 17 17.96 2.67 4.28
CA ALA A 17 18.81 1.93 3.34
C ALA A 17 18.17 0.62 2.86
N ALA A 18 17.37 -0.05 3.71
CA ALA A 18 16.63 -1.23 3.31
C ALA A 18 15.51 -0.89 2.32
N LEU A 19 14.79 0.22 2.53
CA LEU A 19 13.78 0.71 1.58
C LEU A 19 14.40 1.05 0.22
N GLU A 20 15.51 1.79 0.21
CA GLU A 20 16.24 2.10 -1.03
C GLU A 20 16.66 0.83 -1.79
N LEU A 21 17.14 -0.19 -1.07
CA LEU A 21 17.51 -1.47 -1.65
C LEU A 21 16.29 -2.24 -2.19
N ILE A 22 15.15 -2.19 -1.50
CA ILE A 22 13.90 -2.82 -1.95
C ILE A 22 13.38 -2.12 -3.21
N ASP A 23 13.40 -0.79 -3.23
CA ASP A 23 12.94 -0.02 -4.39
C ASP A 23 13.81 -0.31 -5.63
N ALA A 24 15.13 -0.47 -5.45
CA ALA A 24 16.06 -0.72 -6.55
C ALA A 24 16.11 -2.19 -7.01
N GLU A 25 16.11 -3.15 -6.09
CA GLU A 25 16.46 -4.56 -6.37
C GLU A 25 15.40 -5.57 -5.89
N GLY A 26 14.35 -5.11 -5.20
CA GLY A 26 13.28 -5.95 -4.68
C GLY A 26 13.55 -6.57 -3.29
N LEU A 27 12.52 -7.18 -2.70
CA LEU A 27 12.55 -7.74 -1.33
C LEU A 27 13.60 -8.85 -1.12
N THR A 28 13.92 -9.59 -2.18
CA THR A 28 14.88 -10.70 -2.12
C THR A 28 16.32 -10.22 -1.93
N ALA A 29 16.64 -9.00 -2.40
CA ALA A 29 17.97 -8.40 -2.28
C ALA A 29 18.33 -8.03 -0.83
N VAL A 30 17.33 -7.82 0.04
CA VAL A 30 17.55 -7.47 1.44
C VAL A 30 18.19 -8.64 2.19
N SER A 31 19.42 -8.42 2.66
CA SER A 31 20.12 -9.31 3.58
C SER A 31 21.00 -8.49 4.52
N THR A 32 21.32 -9.03 5.69
CA THR A 32 22.20 -8.34 6.66
C THR A 32 23.59 -8.06 6.07
N ARG A 33 24.13 -8.98 5.26
CA ARG A 33 25.40 -8.78 4.53
C ARG A 33 25.30 -7.65 3.50
N ARG A 34 24.22 -7.61 2.70
CA ARG A 34 24.02 -6.56 1.69
C ARG A 34 23.86 -5.20 2.35
N LEU A 35 23.05 -5.11 3.40
CA LEU A 35 22.85 -3.88 4.18
C LEU A 35 24.14 -3.41 4.84
N ALA A 36 24.93 -4.31 5.42
CA ALA A 36 26.21 -3.97 6.03
C ALA A 36 27.18 -3.34 5.01
N THR A 37 27.19 -3.90 3.79
CA THR A 37 27.98 -3.38 2.66
C THR A 37 27.50 -1.99 2.25
N VAL A 38 26.19 -1.81 2.04
CA VAL A 38 25.59 -0.51 1.65
C VAL A 38 25.84 0.56 2.72
N LEU A 39 25.75 0.19 4.00
CA LEU A 39 25.92 1.12 5.13
C LEU A 39 27.38 1.33 5.54
N GLY A 40 28.33 0.57 4.99
CA GLY A 40 29.76 0.65 5.33
C GLY A 40 30.06 0.20 6.77
N VAL A 41 29.29 -0.76 7.30
CA VAL A 41 29.44 -1.27 8.68
C VAL A 41 29.71 -2.77 8.69
N GLN A 42 30.11 -3.30 9.84
CA GLN A 42 30.25 -4.75 10.03
C GLN A 42 28.88 -5.37 10.33
N GLY A 43 28.63 -6.57 9.82
CA GLY A 43 27.37 -7.31 10.01
C GLY A 43 26.88 -7.37 11.46
N PRO A 44 27.74 -7.72 12.45
CA PRO A 44 27.38 -7.72 13.86
C PRO A 44 26.80 -6.41 14.40
N SER A 45 27.20 -5.26 13.84
CA SER A 45 26.69 -3.95 14.27
C SER A 45 25.21 -3.75 13.93
N LEU A 46 24.68 -4.40 12.90
CA LEU A 46 23.27 -4.31 12.52
C LEU A 46 22.34 -5.00 13.52
N TYR A 47 22.75 -6.16 14.05
CA TYR A 47 21.93 -6.95 14.98
C TYR A 47 21.67 -6.24 16.32
N ASN A 48 22.43 -5.19 16.65
CA ASN A 48 22.17 -4.33 17.80
C ASN A 48 20.98 -3.38 17.60
N HIS A 49 20.52 -3.20 16.36
CA HIS A 49 19.48 -2.23 16.00
C HIS A 49 18.24 -2.86 15.36
N VAL A 50 18.42 -3.98 14.66
CA VAL A 50 17.36 -4.71 13.96
C VAL A 50 17.50 -6.19 14.28
N GLY A 51 16.39 -6.87 14.53
CA GLY A 51 16.40 -8.29 14.83
C GLY A 51 16.49 -9.12 13.55
N THR A 52 15.36 -9.71 13.13
CA THR A 52 15.33 -10.59 11.94
C THR A 52 15.17 -9.81 10.63
N LYS A 53 15.41 -10.48 9.50
CA LYS A 53 15.09 -9.93 8.17
C LYS A 53 13.61 -9.58 8.06
N ASP A 54 12.74 -10.44 8.58
CA ASP A 54 11.29 -10.23 8.51
C ASP A 54 10.86 -9.04 9.37
N GLU A 55 11.43 -8.88 10.56
CA GLU A 55 11.19 -7.69 11.41
C GLU A 55 11.68 -6.39 10.75
N LEU A 56 12.79 -6.45 10.01
CA LEU A 56 13.27 -5.32 9.24
C LEU A 56 12.33 -4.98 8.08
N ILE A 57 11.87 -5.99 7.33
CA ILE A 57 10.88 -5.79 6.25
C ILE A 57 9.59 -5.21 6.82
N ASP A 58 9.10 -5.72 7.96
CA ASP A 58 7.94 -5.18 8.66
C ASP A 58 8.13 -3.72 9.04
N ALA A 59 9.31 -3.35 9.54
CA ALA A 59 9.62 -1.98 9.90
C ALA A 59 9.70 -1.05 8.66
N VAL A 60 10.21 -1.55 7.53
CA VAL A 60 10.19 -0.81 6.25
C VAL A 60 8.76 -0.58 5.79
N VAL A 61 7.93 -1.63 5.77
CA VAL A 61 6.52 -1.54 5.38
C VAL A 61 5.79 -0.55 6.27
N ASP A 62 5.97 -0.63 7.59
CA ASP A 62 5.31 0.27 8.55
C ASP A 62 5.77 1.73 8.36
N THR A 63 7.04 1.94 8.02
CA THR A 63 7.58 3.27 7.70
C THR A 63 7.00 3.82 6.40
N VAL A 64 6.80 2.99 5.38
CA VAL A 64 6.10 3.40 4.15
C VAL A 64 4.65 3.78 4.47
N LEU A 65 3.93 2.93 5.20
CA LEU A 65 2.54 3.17 5.59
C LEU A 65 2.38 4.39 6.52
N SER A 66 3.43 4.79 7.24
CA SER A 66 3.40 6.02 8.05
C SER A 66 3.12 7.30 7.26
N LYS A 67 3.36 7.27 5.94
CA LYS A 67 3.14 8.40 5.03
C LYS A 67 1.70 8.50 4.53
N VAL A 68 0.86 7.50 4.79
CA VAL A 68 -0.55 7.50 4.36
C VAL A 68 -1.33 8.45 5.26
N ASP A 69 -1.92 9.48 4.67
CA ASP A 69 -2.80 10.40 5.39
C ASP A 69 -4.14 9.71 5.71
N THR A 70 -4.57 9.85 6.97
CA THR A 70 -5.84 9.33 7.49
C THR A 70 -6.69 10.41 8.17
N ALA A 71 -6.26 11.68 8.14
CA ALA A 71 -6.92 12.79 8.84
C ALA A 71 -8.36 13.04 8.36
N MET A 72 -8.70 12.60 7.13
CA MET A 72 -10.06 12.69 6.59
C MET A 72 -11.09 11.87 7.39
N PHE A 73 -10.67 10.87 8.17
CA PHE A 73 -11.58 10.10 9.03
C PHE A 73 -11.86 10.78 10.36
N ASP A 74 -10.95 11.64 10.85
CA ASP A 74 -11.11 12.34 12.14
C ASP A 74 -12.28 13.33 12.14
N ALA A 75 -12.63 13.85 10.96
CA ALA A 75 -13.74 14.76 10.77
C ALA A 75 -15.12 14.07 10.74
N LEU A 76 -15.16 12.73 10.70
CA LEU A 76 -16.41 11.98 10.62
C LEU A 76 -17.09 11.87 11.99
N GLY A 77 -18.40 11.93 11.99
CA GLY A 77 -19.22 11.82 13.19
C GLY A 77 -20.71 11.97 12.93
N PRO A 78 -21.54 12.01 13.97
CA PRO A 78 -22.99 12.11 13.83
C PRO A 78 -23.46 13.30 12.97
N GLY A 79 -22.73 14.42 13.02
CA GLY A 79 -22.98 15.64 12.23
C GLY A 79 -22.22 15.75 10.91
N ASN A 80 -21.31 14.83 10.60
CA ASN A 80 -20.58 14.77 9.34
C ASN A 80 -20.39 13.31 8.91
N ARG A 81 -21.24 12.87 7.98
CA ARG A 81 -21.26 11.48 7.49
C ARG A 81 -20.64 11.35 6.10
N ASP A 82 -19.76 12.26 5.71
CA ASP A 82 -19.09 12.25 4.41
C ASP A 82 -17.98 11.16 4.33
N TRP A 83 -18.35 9.93 4.70
CA TRP A 83 -17.46 8.77 4.67
C TRP A 83 -17.02 8.46 3.23
N ARG A 84 -17.86 8.79 2.24
CA ARG A 84 -17.57 8.55 0.82
C ARG A 84 -16.35 9.34 0.39
N THR A 85 -16.33 10.64 0.65
CA THR A 85 -15.18 11.50 0.34
C THR A 85 -13.95 11.11 1.18
N ALA A 86 -14.14 10.68 2.43
CA ALA A 86 -13.03 10.20 3.25
C ALA A 86 -12.37 8.94 2.67
N LEU A 87 -13.16 7.95 2.24
CA LEU A 87 -12.65 6.74 1.59
C LEU A 87 -11.98 7.04 0.25
N ASP A 88 -12.55 7.95 -0.55
CA ASP A 88 -11.96 8.38 -1.81
C ASP A 88 -10.56 8.99 -1.62
N ARG A 89 -10.44 9.98 -0.72
CA ARG A 89 -9.15 10.63 -0.42
C ARG A 89 -8.13 9.67 0.15
N TRP A 90 -8.57 8.80 1.07
CA TRP A 90 -7.69 7.79 1.66
C TRP A 90 -7.20 6.78 0.61
N ALA A 91 -8.06 6.36 -0.31
CA ALA A 91 -7.68 5.42 -1.36
C ALA A 91 -6.58 5.99 -2.27
N HIS A 92 -6.69 7.26 -2.66
CA HIS A 92 -5.66 7.97 -3.42
C HIS A 92 -4.37 8.12 -2.62
N ALA A 93 -4.45 8.64 -1.38
CA ALA A 93 -3.28 8.82 -0.52
C ALA A 93 -2.53 7.50 -0.28
N TYR A 94 -3.27 6.41 -0.04
CA TYR A 94 -2.67 5.10 0.15
C TYR A 94 -2.04 4.59 -1.15
N ARG A 95 -2.75 4.68 -2.29
CA ARG A 95 -2.22 4.26 -3.59
C ARG A 95 -0.95 5.03 -3.96
N ASP A 96 -0.92 6.34 -3.78
CA ASP A 96 0.25 7.17 -4.10
C ASP A 96 1.48 6.72 -3.30
N VAL A 97 1.31 6.41 -2.00
CA VAL A 97 2.38 5.93 -1.15
C VAL A 97 2.92 4.56 -1.61
N ILE A 98 2.04 3.61 -1.93
CA ILE A 98 2.48 2.25 -2.29
C ILE A 98 2.96 2.14 -3.74
N THR A 99 2.47 2.99 -4.65
CA THR A 99 2.96 3.04 -6.04
C THR A 99 4.31 3.76 -6.15
N ALA A 100 4.68 4.59 -5.18
CA ALA A 100 6.05 5.08 -5.04
C ALA A 100 7.06 4.00 -4.58
N HIS A 101 6.57 2.90 -4.00
CA HIS A 101 7.37 1.80 -3.46
C HIS A 101 6.80 0.42 -3.89
N PRO A 102 6.68 0.14 -5.20
CA PRO A 102 5.93 -1.02 -5.70
C PRO A 102 6.50 -2.36 -5.22
N ASN A 103 7.82 -2.42 -5.01
CA ASN A 103 8.50 -3.61 -4.51
C ASN A 103 8.19 -3.94 -3.03
N VAL A 104 7.57 -3.02 -2.28
CA VAL A 104 7.10 -3.26 -0.91
C VAL A 104 5.72 -3.92 -0.90
N VAL A 105 4.92 -3.79 -1.97
CA VAL A 105 3.53 -4.26 -2.05
C VAL A 105 3.37 -5.76 -1.73
N PRO A 106 4.26 -6.69 -2.17
CA PRO A 106 4.13 -8.09 -1.79
C PRO A 106 4.19 -8.33 -0.28
N ALA A 107 4.94 -7.51 0.47
CA ALA A 107 5.04 -7.60 1.94
C ALA A 107 3.80 -7.02 2.66
N LEU A 108 2.93 -6.29 1.95
CA LEU A 108 1.64 -5.84 2.49
C LEU A 108 0.63 -7.00 2.62
N ALA A 109 0.81 -8.12 1.90
CA ALA A 109 -0.15 -9.21 1.84
C ALA A 109 -0.53 -9.77 3.22
N SER A 110 0.44 -9.84 4.15
CA SER A 110 0.29 -10.40 5.50
C SER A 110 -0.61 -9.61 6.46
N GLY A 111 -1.20 -8.47 6.03
CA GLY A 111 -2.08 -7.65 6.84
C GLY A 111 -1.33 -6.67 7.77
N PRO A 112 -2.03 -6.00 8.71
CA PRO A 112 -1.42 -5.00 9.59
C PRO A 112 -0.42 -5.62 10.59
N GLY A 113 -0.60 -6.88 11.01
CA GLY A 113 0.33 -7.56 11.91
C GLY A 113 0.59 -6.77 13.21
N ARG A 114 1.87 -6.65 13.60
CA ARG A 114 2.32 -5.88 14.79
C ARG A 114 2.81 -4.48 14.43
N ARG A 115 2.47 -3.96 13.25
CA ARG A 115 3.02 -2.72 12.67
C ARG A 115 2.23 -1.49 13.20
N PRO A 116 2.82 -0.61 14.04
CA PRO A 116 2.06 0.46 14.69
C PRO A 116 1.39 1.49 13.76
N HIS A 117 2.01 1.89 12.65
CA HIS A 117 1.37 2.80 11.69
C HIS A 117 0.25 2.10 10.93
N ALA A 118 0.42 0.83 10.56
CA ALA A 118 -0.66 0.04 9.95
C ALA A 118 -1.87 -0.12 10.88
N LEU A 119 -1.62 -0.37 12.17
CA LEU A 119 -2.67 -0.45 13.19
C LEU A 119 -3.38 0.90 13.40
N ARG A 120 -2.64 2.01 13.44
CA ARG A 120 -3.23 3.35 13.52
C ARG A 120 -4.11 3.67 12.31
N MET A 121 -3.64 3.34 11.11
CA MET A 121 -4.44 3.53 9.89
C MET A 121 -5.73 2.69 9.95
N ALA A 122 -5.64 1.43 10.38
CA ALA A 122 -6.82 0.57 10.53
C ALA A 122 -7.81 1.13 11.58
N ASP A 123 -7.30 1.62 12.71
CA ASP A 123 -8.11 2.24 13.77
C ASP A 123 -8.82 3.51 13.28
N ALA A 124 -8.10 4.41 12.58
CA ALA A 124 -8.67 5.64 12.03
C ALA A 124 -9.79 5.35 11.01
N VAL A 125 -9.54 4.45 10.05
CA VAL A 125 -10.53 4.08 9.02
C VAL A 125 -11.75 3.43 9.68
N TYR A 126 -11.53 2.45 10.58
CA TYR A 126 -12.63 1.75 11.23
C TYR A 126 -13.43 2.67 12.14
N GLY A 127 -12.76 3.46 12.98
CA GLY A 127 -13.36 4.45 13.87
C GLY A 127 -14.18 5.48 13.11
N GLY A 128 -13.63 6.04 12.03
CA GLY A 128 -14.33 7.01 11.18
C GLY A 128 -15.59 6.43 10.53
N LEU A 129 -15.53 5.20 10.01
CA LEU A 129 -16.70 4.53 9.44
C LEU A 129 -17.81 4.29 10.48
N LEU A 130 -17.44 3.86 11.68
CA LEU A 130 -18.40 3.72 12.78
C LEU A 130 -19.01 5.07 13.18
N ALA A 131 -18.19 6.11 13.28
CA ALA A 131 -18.63 7.46 13.61
C ALA A 131 -19.59 8.04 12.55
N ALA A 132 -19.38 7.68 11.28
CA ALA A 132 -20.29 8.00 10.18
C ALA A 132 -21.57 7.15 10.17
N GLY A 133 -21.73 6.17 11.06
CA GLY A 133 -22.95 5.38 11.23
C GLY A 133 -22.98 4.04 10.50
N TRP A 134 -21.86 3.54 9.99
CA TRP A 134 -21.80 2.18 9.46
C TRP A 134 -21.97 1.15 10.59
N PRO A 135 -22.77 0.08 10.39
CA PRO A 135 -22.79 -1.05 11.32
C PRO A 135 -21.42 -1.72 11.40
N ARG A 136 -21.00 -2.15 12.60
CA ARG A 136 -19.69 -2.74 12.87
C ARG A 136 -19.24 -3.83 11.88
N PRO A 137 -20.06 -4.85 11.54
CA PRO A 137 -19.65 -5.89 10.60
C PRO A 137 -19.42 -5.34 9.17
N GLN A 138 -20.19 -4.33 8.79
CA GLN A 138 -20.08 -3.71 7.48
C GLN A 138 -18.86 -2.79 7.41
N ALA A 139 -18.59 -1.98 8.45
CA ALA A 139 -17.38 -1.16 8.52
C ALA A 139 -16.08 -1.99 8.37
N THR A 140 -16.03 -3.17 9.01
CA THR A 140 -14.90 -4.12 8.82
C THR A 140 -14.81 -4.58 7.37
N SER A 141 -15.94 -4.94 6.76
CA SER A 141 -15.99 -5.39 5.37
C SER A 141 -15.54 -4.29 4.41
N VAL A 142 -15.94 -3.03 4.64
CA VAL A 142 -15.52 -1.86 3.86
C VAL A 142 -14.01 -1.67 3.94
N ALA A 143 -13.44 -1.64 5.14
CA ALA A 143 -12.00 -1.44 5.32
C ALA A 143 -11.16 -2.54 4.64
N ILE A 144 -11.59 -3.80 4.75
CA ILE A 144 -10.92 -4.94 4.10
C ILE A 144 -11.02 -4.83 2.57
N LEU A 145 -12.22 -4.56 2.05
CA LEU A 145 -12.49 -4.45 0.62
C LEU A 145 -11.66 -3.34 -0.02
N MET A 146 -11.65 -2.16 0.60
CA MET A 146 -10.83 -1.02 0.16
C MET A 146 -9.35 -1.39 0.15
N ARG A 147 -8.84 -2.03 1.21
CA ARG A 147 -7.44 -2.48 1.24
C ARG A 147 -7.13 -3.43 0.09
N TYR A 148 -7.99 -4.41 -0.19
CA TYR A 148 -7.78 -5.35 -1.30
C TYR A 148 -7.74 -4.65 -2.64
N PHE A 149 -8.69 -3.74 -2.88
CA PHE A 149 -8.76 -2.96 -4.09
C PHE A 149 -7.50 -2.09 -4.29
N ILE A 150 -7.14 -1.29 -3.28
CA ILE A 150 -5.97 -0.39 -3.33
C ILE A 150 -4.68 -1.17 -3.53
N THR A 151 -4.44 -2.19 -2.70
CA THR A 151 -3.21 -3.00 -2.79
C THR A 151 -3.12 -3.74 -4.11
N GLY A 152 -4.25 -4.30 -4.58
CA GLY A 152 -4.31 -4.99 -5.87
C GLY A 152 -4.06 -4.06 -7.06
N SER A 153 -4.49 -2.81 -6.98
CA SER A 153 -4.24 -1.79 -8.02
C SER A 153 -2.78 -1.36 -8.14
N ALA A 154 -1.98 -1.61 -7.10
CA ALA A 154 -0.56 -1.31 -7.03
C ALA A 154 0.32 -2.53 -7.29
N LEU A 155 -0.27 -3.72 -7.41
CA LEU A 155 0.44 -4.89 -7.92
C LEU A 155 0.75 -4.64 -9.41
N GLY A 156 1.89 -5.17 -9.89
CA GLY A 156 2.44 -4.87 -11.22
C GLY A 156 1.41 -4.76 -12.34
N SER A 157 1.61 -3.82 -13.26
CA SER A 157 0.57 -3.45 -14.20
C SER A 157 0.18 -4.58 -15.15
N PHE A 158 -1.11 -4.88 -15.17
CA PHE A 158 -1.73 -5.77 -16.16
C PHE A 158 -1.37 -5.36 -17.60
N ALA A 159 -1.33 -4.06 -17.88
CA ALA A 159 -1.02 -3.52 -19.21
C ALA A 159 0.40 -3.85 -19.69
N ALA A 160 1.35 -4.02 -18.77
CA ALA A 160 2.72 -4.41 -19.08
C ALA A 160 2.94 -5.93 -19.13
N GLY A 161 1.90 -6.73 -18.81
CA GLY A 161 2.00 -8.19 -18.72
C GLY A 161 1.99 -8.92 -20.06
N PHE A 162 1.71 -8.23 -21.17
CA PHE A 162 1.63 -8.85 -22.49
C PHE A 162 2.98 -8.83 -23.21
N PRO A 163 3.43 -9.95 -23.80
CA PRO A 163 4.67 -9.98 -24.55
C PRO A 163 4.57 -9.12 -25.82
N ALA A 164 5.68 -8.48 -26.18
CA ALA A 164 5.81 -7.76 -27.45
C ALA A 164 5.70 -8.69 -28.67
N ASP A 165 6.10 -9.95 -28.51
CA ASP A 165 5.89 -10.98 -29.51
C ASP A 165 4.40 -11.36 -29.60
N THR A 166 3.73 -10.79 -30.59
CA THR A 166 2.30 -11.01 -30.82
C THR A 166 1.97 -12.43 -31.29
N THR A 167 2.94 -13.21 -31.78
CA THR A 167 2.70 -14.59 -32.25
C THR A 167 2.22 -15.49 -31.12
N VAL A 168 2.50 -15.12 -29.87
CA VAL A 168 2.04 -15.80 -28.66
C VAL A 168 0.52 -15.78 -28.51
N TYR A 169 -0.18 -14.79 -29.09
CA TYR A 169 -1.63 -14.66 -28.88
C TYR A 169 -2.46 -14.20 -30.08
N ALA A 170 -1.89 -13.56 -31.10
CA ALA A 170 -2.66 -12.88 -32.14
C ALA A 170 -3.46 -13.84 -33.04
N ALA A 171 -3.02 -15.10 -33.19
CA ALA A 171 -3.69 -16.11 -34.00
C ALA A 171 -4.92 -16.71 -33.29
N ASP A 172 -4.77 -17.04 -32.00
CA ASP A 172 -5.76 -17.81 -31.26
C ASP A 172 -6.67 -16.94 -30.37
N TYR A 173 -6.26 -15.69 -30.06
CA TYR A 173 -6.97 -14.79 -29.15
C TYR A 173 -7.29 -13.44 -29.85
N PRO A 174 -8.37 -13.37 -30.64
CA PRO A 174 -8.66 -12.21 -31.50
C PRO A 174 -8.88 -10.90 -30.73
N HIS A 175 -9.27 -10.97 -29.46
CA HIS A 175 -9.47 -9.79 -28.60
C HIS A 175 -8.18 -9.24 -27.99
N LEU A 176 -7.04 -9.94 -28.15
CA LEU A 176 -5.74 -9.54 -27.62
C LEU A 176 -4.78 -9.05 -28.71
N ASN A 177 -5.20 -8.97 -29.97
CA ASN A 177 -4.34 -8.60 -31.11
C ASN A 177 -3.59 -7.26 -30.95
N GLN A 178 -4.06 -6.36 -30.07
CA GLN A 178 -3.44 -5.08 -29.74
C GLN A 178 -2.87 -5.00 -28.31
N ALA A 179 -2.83 -6.11 -27.57
CA ALA A 179 -2.46 -6.11 -26.16
C ALA A 179 -1.02 -5.63 -25.90
N HIS A 180 -0.08 -5.85 -26.83
CA HIS A 180 1.28 -5.29 -26.77
C HIS A 180 1.32 -3.76 -26.70
N LEU A 181 0.31 -3.05 -27.24
CA LEU A 181 0.24 -1.59 -27.23
C LEU A 181 -0.13 -1.01 -25.86
N LEU A 182 -0.61 -1.85 -24.93
CA LEU A 182 -1.03 -1.40 -23.61
C LEU A 182 0.15 -0.95 -22.74
N ALA A 183 1.33 -1.55 -22.94
CA ALA A 183 2.55 -1.20 -22.21
C ALA A 183 2.95 0.28 -22.43
N ASP A 184 2.77 0.82 -23.64
CA ASP A 184 3.10 2.22 -23.96
C ASP A 184 2.23 3.24 -23.20
N ARG A 185 1.07 2.80 -22.69
CA ARG A 185 0.11 3.63 -21.95
C ARG A 185 -0.14 3.12 -20.54
N GLU A 186 0.76 2.29 -20.02
CA GLU A 186 0.62 1.55 -18.76
C GLU A 186 0.15 2.44 -17.61
N SER A 187 0.88 3.53 -17.33
CA SER A 187 0.57 4.40 -16.19
C SER A 187 -0.77 5.13 -16.35
N ALA A 188 -1.15 5.50 -17.58
CA ALA A 188 -2.42 6.17 -17.84
C ALA A 188 -3.60 5.21 -17.69
N ILE A 189 -3.45 3.98 -18.20
CA ILE A 189 -4.44 2.91 -18.06
C ILE A 189 -4.61 2.54 -16.58
N ALA A 190 -3.52 2.36 -15.85
CA ALA A 190 -3.56 1.98 -14.43
C ALA A 190 -4.23 3.05 -13.56
N ARG A 191 -3.98 4.34 -13.81
CA ARG A 191 -4.68 5.44 -13.11
C ARG A 191 -6.17 5.44 -13.44
N THR A 192 -6.52 5.43 -14.72
CA THR A 192 -7.93 5.45 -15.17
C THR A 192 -8.72 4.25 -14.62
N ALA A 193 -8.10 3.07 -14.63
CA ALA A 193 -8.72 1.85 -14.11
C ALA A 193 -8.92 1.92 -12.59
N PHE A 194 -7.96 2.51 -11.85
CA PHE A 194 -8.11 2.74 -10.42
C PHE A 194 -9.27 3.70 -10.11
N ASP A 195 -9.32 4.86 -10.77
CA ASP A 195 -10.36 5.87 -10.50
C ASP A 195 -11.76 5.33 -10.84
N THR A 196 -11.87 4.60 -11.95
CA THR A 196 -13.11 3.95 -12.38
C THR A 196 -13.53 2.88 -11.36
N GLY A 197 -12.60 2.02 -10.95
CA GLY A 197 -12.86 0.97 -9.97
C GLY A 197 -13.23 1.51 -8.59
N LEU A 198 -12.57 2.58 -8.14
CA LEU A 198 -12.85 3.26 -6.89
C LEU A 198 -14.25 3.87 -6.90
N THR A 199 -14.60 4.58 -7.98
CA THR A 199 -15.94 5.16 -8.15
C THR A 199 -17.02 4.07 -8.08
N ALA A 200 -16.86 2.98 -8.84
CA ALA A 200 -17.81 1.87 -8.84
C ALA A 200 -17.92 1.21 -7.45
N LEU A 201 -16.81 1.09 -6.72
CA LEU A 201 -16.78 0.55 -5.37
C LEU A 201 -17.55 1.46 -4.39
N LEU A 202 -17.30 2.76 -4.43
CA LEU A 202 -17.95 3.76 -3.58
C LEU A 202 -19.45 3.85 -3.87
N ASP A 203 -19.87 3.79 -5.13
CA ASP A 203 -21.28 3.74 -5.53
C ASP A 203 -21.99 2.51 -4.94
N GLY A 204 -21.34 1.35 -5.03
CA GLY A 204 -21.84 0.12 -4.41
C GLY A 204 -21.92 0.22 -2.88
N LEU A 205 -20.94 0.86 -2.24
CA LEU A 205 -20.95 1.10 -0.80
C LEU A 205 -22.06 2.07 -0.37
N GLU A 206 -22.37 3.07 -1.19
CA GLU A 206 -23.42 4.05 -0.88
C GLU A 206 -24.81 3.39 -0.85
N ALA A 207 -25.10 2.53 -1.83
CA ALA A 207 -26.31 1.73 -1.83
C ALA A 207 -26.40 0.81 -0.59
N ARG A 208 -25.28 0.20 -0.18
CA ARG A 208 -25.21 -0.66 1.02
C ARG A 208 -25.39 0.12 2.32
N TYR A 209 -24.80 1.31 2.40
CA TYR A 209 -24.95 2.21 3.53
C TYR A 209 -26.42 2.60 3.71
N ALA A 210 -27.06 3.09 2.64
CA ALA A 210 -28.46 3.48 2.66
C ALA A 210 -29.38 2.32 3.11
N ALA A 211 -29.17 1.10 2.58
CA ALA A 211 -29.92 -0.08 2.99
C ALA A 211 -29.69 -0.46 4.46
N ALA A 212 -28.49 -0.24 4.99
CA ALA A 212 -28.14 -0.54 6.37
C ALA A 212 -28.73 0.46 7.37
N THR A 213 -28.78 1.74 7.00
CA THR A 213 -29.31 2.82 7.86
C THR A 213 -30.81 3.02 7.75
N ALA A 214 -31.45 2.51 6.69
CA ALA A 214 -32.90 2.56 6.51
C ALA A 214 -33.66 1.49 7.33
N ARG A 215 -32.96 0.51 7.91
CA ARG A 215 -33.60 -0.48 8.79
C ARG A 215 -33.86 0.14 10.17
N PRO A 216 -35.11 0.11 10.66
CA PRO A 216 -35.49 0.65 11.97
C PRO A 216 -34.87 -0.12 13.13
#